data_AF-A0A3P1YAM1-F1
#
_entry.id   AF-A0A3P1YAM1-F1
#
_cell.length_a   1.000
_cell.length_b   1.000
_cell.length_c   1.000
_cell.angle_alpha   90.00
_cell.angle_beta   90.00
_cell.angle_gamma   90.00
#
_symmetry.space_group_name_H-M   'P 1'
#
loop_
_entity.id
_entity.type
_entity.pdbx_description
1 polymer ?
#
loop_
_entity_poly.entity_id
_entity_poly.type
_entity_poly.pdbx_seq_one_letter_code
_entity_poly.pdbx_strand_id
1 'polypeptide(L)'
;MTSPNPSSHETQEDIRSKLLYLKQWPDFSKEYDLVRVGDIARICALLARKPTVGFLVHRSVDMPSHKVEKVLRQLQESGCVDVFQTGRDALKAQIQTVGEILSDAGDVPPDAAVVQEDAAPPAMPTPAGSFLKRLWKKLLS
;
A
#
# COMPACT_ATOMS: atom_id res chain seq x y z
N MET A 1 -17.39 17.09 -35.51
CA MET A 1 -17.02 17.69 -34.22
C MET A 1 -17.09 16.58 -33.18
N THR A 2 -15.96 15.90 -32.95
CA THR A 2 -15.89 14.70 -32.11
C THR A 2 -15.42 15.15 -30.73
N SER A 3 -16.31 15.11 -29.74
CA SER A 3 -15.98 15.41 -28.35
C SER A 3 -14.96 14.41 -27.82
N PRO A 4 -13.86 14.85 -27.17
CA PRO A 4 -12.93 13.95 -26.49
C PRO A 4 -13.59 13.45 -25.20
N ASN A 5 -13.63 12.14 -25.05
CA ASN A 5 -14.16 11.42 -23.90
C ASN A 5 -13.22 11.62 -22.68
N PRO A 6 -13.65 12.24 -21.56
CA PRO A 6 -12.76 12.51 -20.41
C PRO A 6 -12.59 11.33 -19.42
N SER A 7 -13.14 10.16 -19.72
CA SER A 7 -13.36 9.06 -18.76
C SER A 7 -12.25 8.00 -18.67
N SER A 8 -11.03 8.26 -19.18
CA SER A 8 -9.91 7.29 -19.07
C SER A 8 -8.87 7.62 -17.98
N HIS A 9 -9.15 8.59 -17.09
CA HIS A 9 -8.21 9.01 -16.04
C HIS A 9 -8.46 8.37 -14.66
N GLU A 10 -9.54 7.60 -14.48
CA GLU A 10 -9.77 6.83 -13.25
C GLU A 10 -9.10 5.46 -13.35
N THR A 11 -8.28 5.11 -12.36
CA THR A 11 -7.66 3.79 -12.05
C THR A 11 -6.22 3.49 -12.47
N GLN A 12 -5.48 4.39 -13.13
CA GLN A 12 -4.02 4.28 -13.08
C GLN A 12 -3.51 5.01 -11.85
N GLU A 13 -3.59 4.34 -10.69
CA GLU A 13 -3.13 4.89 -9.42
C GLU A 13 -1.69 5.42 -9.55
N ASP A 14 -1.56 6.74 -9.59
CA ASP A 14 -0.30 7.41 -9.92
C ASP A 14 0.78 7.06 -8.88
N ILE A 15 1.82 6.36 -9.32
CA ILE A 15 2.96 5.97 -8.49
C ILE A 15 3.59 7.17 -7.77
N ARG A 16 3.41 8.38 -8.33
CA ARG A 16 3.90 9.63 -7.75
C ARG A 16 3.22 10.02 -6.44
N SER A 17 1.95 9.68 -6.24
CA SER A 17 1.21 10.00 -5.00
C SER A 17 1.40 8.95 -3.91
N LYS A 18 2.07 7.84 -4.22
CA LYS A 18 2.24 6.70 -3.33
C LYS A 18 3.54 6.81 -2.53
N LEU A 19 3.50 6.30 -1.30
CA LEU A 19 4.68 6.14 -0.46
C LEU A 19 5.39 4.86 -0.88
N LEU A 20 6.60 4.97 -1.40
CA LEU A 20 7.35 3.86 -1.97
C LEU A 20 8.44 3.40 -1.01
N TYR A 21 8.75 2.11 -1.05
CA TYR A 21 9.88 1.54 -0.33
C TYR A 21 10.58 0.47 -1.12
N LEU A 22 11.87 0.27 -0.83
CA LEU A 22 12.63 -0.80 -1.44
C LEU A 22 12.33 -2.12 -0.73
N LYS A 23 11.84 -3.10 -1.47
CA LYS A 23 11.65 -4.47 -1.00
C LYS A 23 12.93 -5.29 -1.20
N GLN A 24 13.55 -5.16 -2.36
CA GLN A 24 14.77 -5.88 -2.72
C GLN A 24 15.61 -5.07 -3.71
N TRP A 25 16.92 -5.34 -3.73
CA TRP A 25 17.82 -4.73 -4.70
C TRP A 25 17.68 -5.41 -6.07
N PRO A 26 17.65 -4.63 -7.18
CA PRO A 26 17.64 -5.20 -8.52
C PRO A 26 18.99 -5.86 -8.85
N ASP A 27 18.96 -6.87 -9.70
CA ASP A 27 20.17 -7.49 -10.24
C ASP A 27 20.73 -6.66 -11.40
N PHE A 28 21.95 -6.16 -11.24
CA PHE A 28 22.63 -5.32 -12.23
C PHE A 28 23.54 -6.11 -13.18
N SER A 29 23.65 -7.43 -13.02
CA SER A 29 24.65 -8.26 -13.72
C SER A 29 24.53 -8.22 -15.25
N LYS A 30 23.34 -7.85 -15.77
CA LYS A 30 23.03 -7.82 -17.21
C LYS A 30 23.09 -6.41 -17.82
N GLU A 31 23.29 -5.38 -17.01
CA GLU A 31 23.18 -3.99 -17.44
C GLU A 31 24.58 -3.42 -17.74
N TYR A 32 24.82 -3.02 -18.99
CA TYR A 32 26.13 -2.51 -19.42
C TYR A 32 26.28 -0.99 -19.26
N ASP A 33 25.18 -0.26 -19.08
CA ASP A 33 25.19 1.19 -18.90
C ASP A 33 25.38 1.56 -17.43
N LEU A 34 26.62 1.85 -17.05
CA LEU A 34 26.99 2.23 -15.67
C LEU A 34 26.30 3.52 -15.20
N VAL A 35 25.98 4.46 -16.10
CA VAL A 35 25.30 5.70 -15.74
C VAL A 35 23.87 5.38 -15.32
N ARG A 36 23.18 4.57 -16.12
CA ARG A 36 21.83 4.08 -15.80
C ARG A 36 21.80 3.22 -14.53
N VAL A 37 22.79 2.35 -14.33
CA VAL A 37 22.92 1.57 -13.09
C VAL A 37 23.10 2.48 -11.88
N GLY A 38 23.94 3.51 -11.98
CA GLY A 38 24.14 4.49 -10.91
C GLY A 38 22.87 5.27 -10.57
N ASP A 39 22.08 5.63 -11.58
CA ASP A 39 20.78 6.29 -11.43
C ASP A 39 19.78 5.42 -10.67
N ILE A 40 19.65 4.16 -11.08
CA ILE A 40 18.77 3.17 -10.43
C ILE A 40 19.25 2.91 -9.00
N ALA A 41 20.55 2.69 -8.80
CA ALA A 41 21.14 2.44 -7.50
C ALA A 41 20.94 3.61 -6.53
N ARG A 42 21.02 4.87 -6.99
CA ARG A 42 20.73 6.05 -6.16
C ARG A 42 19.28 6.08 -5.69
N ILE A 43 18.32 5.77 -6.58
CA ILE A 43 16.90 5.69 -6.22
C ILE A 43 16.68 4.55 -5.21
N CYS A 44 17.23 3.36 -5.47
CA CYS A 44 17.13 2.22 -4.55
C CYS A 44 17.76 2.54 -3.19
N ALA A 45 18.95 3.17 -3.16
CA ALA A 45 19.62 3.57 -1.93
C ALA A 45 18.81 4.58 -1.11
N LEU A 46 18.13 5.53 -1.76
CA LEU A 46 17.23 6.47 -1.10
C LEU A 46 16.07 5.73 -0.43
N LEU A 47 15.41 4.83 -1.17
CA LEU A 47 14.24 4.08 -0.71
C LEU A 47 14.58 3.02 0.35
N ALA A 48 15.81 2.47 0.32
CA ALA A 48 16.32 1.56 1.35
C ALA A 48 16.50 2.25 2.71
N ARG A 49 16.82 3.55 2.70
CA ARG A 49 17.03 4.33 3.94
C ARG A 49 15.73 4.82 4.55
N LYS A 50 14.79 5.26 3.71
CA LYS A 50 13.50 5.76 4.16
C LYS A 50 12.42 5.59 3.09
N PRO A 51 11.19 5.19 3.48
CA PRO A 51 10.04 5.26 2.60
C PRO A 51 9.85 6.69 2.10
N THR A 52 9.72 6.87 0.79
CA THR A 52 9.66 8.19 0.16
C THR A 52 8.51 8.25 -0.83
N VAL A 53 7.77 9.36 -0.83
CA VAL A 53 6.67 9.57 -1.77
C VAL A 53 7.26 9.74 -3.17
N GLY A 54 6.68 9.07 -4.18
CA GLY A 54 7.21 9.02 -5.55
C GLY A 54 7.52 10.41 -6.13
N PHE A 55 6.68 11.42 -5.88
CA PHE A 55 6.91 12.78 -6.37
C PHE A 55 8.13 13.49 -5.74
N LEU A 56 8.63 13.05 -4.58
CA LEU A 56 9.79 13.66 -3.91
C LEU A 56 11.13 13.02 -4.30
N VAL A 57 11.08 11.83 -4.92
CA VAL A 57 12.28 11.08 -5.28
C VAL A 57 13.18 11.91 -6.20
N HIS A 58 12.60 12.60 -7.20
CA HIS A 58 13.35 13.36 -8.19
C HIS A 58 14.20 14.49 -7.59
N ARG A 59 13.72 15.15 -6.53
CA ARG A 59 14.49 16.18 -5.81
C ARG A 59 15.60 15.58 -4.97
N SER A 60 15.41 14.37 -4.47
CA SER A 60 16.36 13.70 -3.59
C SER A 60 17.55 13.10 -4.35
N VAL A 61 17.34 12.68 -5.60
CA VAL A 61 18.38 12.12 -6.48
C VAL A 61 18.91 13.12 -7.52
N ASP A 62 18.40 14.36 -7.50
CA ASP A 62 18.73 15.44 -8.43
C ASP A 62 18.62 15.02 -9.90
N MET A 63 17.43 14.53 -10.28
CA MET A 63 17.14 13.99 -11.61
C MET A 63 15.79 14.51 -12.13
N PRO A 64 15.59 14.60 -13.47
CA PRO A 64 14.29 14.96 -14.02
C PRO A 64 13.17 13.99 -13.61
N SER A 65 12.00 14.53 -13.24
CA SER A 65 10.85 13.76 -12.75
C SER A 65 10.38 12.68 -13.72
N HIS A 66 10.37 12.96 -15.03
CA HIS A 66 9.96 12.01 -16.06
C HIS A 66 10.91 10.80 -16.19
N LYS A 67 12.21 10.96 -15.90
CA LYS A 67 13.16 9.84 -15.89
C LYS A 67 12.95 8.97 -14.65
N VAL A 68 12.83 9.62 -13.50
CA VAL A 68 12.59 8.93 -12.22
C VAL A 68 11.30 8.13 -12.25
N GLU A 69 10.22 8.69 -12.81
CA GLU A 69 8.95 7.95 -12.90
C GLU A 69 9.08 6.67 -13.73
N LYS A 70 9.77 6.73 -14.88
CA LYS A 70 10.02 5.55 -15.72
C LYS A 70 10.80 4.48 -14.94
N VAL A 71 11.82 4.89 -14.20
CA VAL A 71 12.62 3.98 -13.38
C VAL A 71 11.81 3.38 -12.23
N LEU A 72 11.02 4.20 -11.51
CA LEU A 72 10.17 3.71 -10.43
C LEU A 72 9.12 2.71 -10.92
N ARG A 73 8.52 2.97 -12.10
CA ARG A 73 7.58 2.04 -12.73
C ARG A 73 8.26 0.72 -13.10
N GLN A 74 9.43 0.79 -13.73
CA GLN A 74 10.23 -0.40 -14.06
C GLN A 74 10.60 -1.21 -12.80
N LEU A 75 10.97 -0.54 -11.71
CA LEU A 75 11.31 -1.18 -10.43
C LEU A 75 10.09 -1.77 -9.72
N GLN A 76 8.91 -1.19 -9.90
CA GLN A 76 7.66 -1.73 -9.38
C GLN A 76 7.25 -2.98 -10.16
N GLU A 77 7.32 -2.93 -11.49
CA GLU A 77 7.04 -4.08 -12.38
C GLU A 77 7.98 -5.26 -12.11
N SER A 78 9.25 -4.99 -11.77
CA SER A 78 10.20 -6.04 -11.38
C SER A 78 10.07 -6.51 -9.93
N GLY A 79 9.15 -5.94 -9.15
CA GLY A 79 8.93 -6.28 -7.74
C GLY A 79 10.05 -5.83 -6.79
N CYS A 80 10.94 -4.93 -7.23
CA CYS A 80 12.01 -4.37 -6.39
C CYS A 80 11.49 -3.27 -5.45
N VAL A 81 10.48 -2.53 -5.90
CA VAL A 81 9.83 -1.45 -5.14
C VAL A 81 8.37 -1.78 -4.93
N ASP A 82 7.87 -1.49 -3.74
CA ASP A 82 6.47 -1.70 -3.38
C ASP A 82 5.90 -0.46 -2.69
N VAL A 83 4.57 -0.43 -2.55
CA VAL A 83 3.81 0.71 -2.04
C VAL A 83 3.46 0.44 -0.59
N PHE A 84 3.83 1.36 0.28
CA PHE A 84 3.31 1.37 1.65
C PHE A 84 1.82 1.67 1.59
N GLN A 85 0.99 0.65 1.83
CA GLN A 85 -0.44 0.85 2.03
C GLN A 85 -0.64 1.65 3.32
N THR A 86 -1.13 2.88 3.18
CA THR A 86 -1.55 3.68 4.32
C THR A 86 -2.86 3.10 4.85
N GLY A 87 -3.14 3.24 6.15
CA GLY A 87 -4.28 2.58 6.82
C GLY A 87 -5.66 2.78 6.16
N ARG A 88 -5.85 3.79 5.30
CA ARG A 88 -7.09 3.94 4.51
C ARG A 88 -7.26 2.84 3.45
N ASP A 89 -6.19 2.42 2.79
CA ASP A 89 -6.24 1.37 1.77
C ASP A 89 -6.42 -0.01 2.42
N ALA A 90 -5.77 -0.25 3.56
CA ALA A 90 -5.99 -1.44 4.37
C ALA A 90 -7.43 -1.52 4.90
N LEU A 91 -8.01 -0.38 5.32
CA LEU A 91 -9.40 -0.31 5.76
C LEU A 91 -10.37 -0.51 4.59
N LYS A 92 -10.10 0.04 3.41
CA LYS A 92 -10.90 -0.16 2.19
C LYS A 92 -10.89 -1.62 1.74
N ALA A 93 -9.73 -2.29 1.78
CA ALA A 93 -9.61 -3.71 1.50
C ALA A 93 -10.41 -4.56 2.51
N GLN A 94 -10.35 -4.23 3.81
CA GLN A 94 -11.15 -4.92 4.83
C GLN A 94 -12.65 -4.72 4.65
N ILE A 95 -13.10 -3.50 4.31
CA ILE A 95 -14.52 -3.21 4.07
C ILE A 95 -15.02 -3.99 2.84
N GLN A 96 -14.20 -4.12 1.78
CA GLN A 96 -14.54 -4.95 0.62
C GLN A 96 -14.62 -6.43 0.98
N THR A 97 -13.64 -6.96 1.71
CA THR A 97 -13.66 -8.36 2.15
C THR A 97 -14.87 -8.66 3.04
N VAL A 98 -15.22 -7.78 3.98
CA VAL A 98 -16.40 -7.95 4.85
C VAL A 98 -17.71 -7.83 4.06
N GLY A 99 -17.79 -6.94 3.06
CA GLY A 99 -18.96 -6.81 2.19
C GLY A 99 -19.21 -8.05 1.31
N GLU A 100 -18.14 -8.74 0.91
CA GLU A 100 -18.21 -9.99 0.14
C GLU A 100 -18.66 -11.17 1.02
N ILE A 101 -18.14 -11.27 2.25
CA ILE A 101 -18.54 -12.33 3.21
C ILE A 101 -20.02 -12.18 3.62
N LEU A 102 -20.54 -10.95 3.72
CA LEU A 102 -21.95 -10.71 4.05
C LEU A 102 -22.90 -10.94 2.87
N SER A 103 -22.40 -10.92 1.64
CA SER A 103 -23.20 -11.16 0.43
C SER A 103 -23.30 -12.65 0.06
N ASP A 104 -22.40 -13.49 0.59
CA ASP A 104 -22.41 -14.96 0.41
C ASP A 104 -23.30 -15.69 1.44
N ALA A 105 -23.72 -15.02 2.52
CA ALA A 105 -24.59 -15.59 3.57
C ALA A 105 -26.10 -15.38 3.28
N GLY A 106 -26.50 -15.41 2.01
CA GLY A 106 -27.84 -15.07 1.55
C GLY A 106 -28.67 -16.24 1.05
N ASP A 107 -28.80 -17.34 1.82
CA ASP A 107 -29.93 -18.27 1.68
C ASP A 107 -30.14 -19.06 2.98
N VAL A 108 -30.86 -18.46 3.95
CA VAL A 108 -31.53 -19.23 5.01
C VAL A 108 -32.94 -18.63 5.19
N PRO A 109 -34.01 -19.42 4.99
CA PRO A 109 -35.38 -18.94 5.04
C PRO A 109 -35.80 -18.54 6.48
N PRO A 110 -36.74 -17.59 6.65
CA PRO A 110 -37.12 -17.09 7.96
C PRO A 110 -38.25 -17.95 8.54
N ASP A 111 -37.93 -18.86 9.45
CA ASP A 111 -38.93 -19.40 10.36
C ASP A 111 -38.30 -19.78 11.70
N ALA A 112 -38.60 -18.96 12.71
CA ALA A 112 -38.84 -19.32 14.11
C ALA A 112 -38.57 -18.10 15.02
N ALA A 113 -39.65 -17.50 15.52
CA ALA A 113 -39.68 -16.90 16.84
C ALA A 113 -39.19 -17.95 17.88
N VAL A 114 -38.66 -17.65 19.06
CA VAL A 114 -39.31 -17.03 20.22
C VAL A 114 -38.23 -16.80 21.32
N VAL A 115 -38.50 -15.80 22.18
CA VAL A 115 -38.19 -15.67 23.63
C VAL A 115 -37.08 -14.70 24.05
N GLN A 116 -37.58 -13.74 24.83
CA GLN A 116 -37.06 -12.63 25.63
C GLN A 116 -36.56 -13.13 27.00
N GLU A 117 -35.45 -12.61 27.56
CA GLU A 117 -35.33 -12.21 28.99
C GLU A 117 -33.94 -11.68 29.39
N ASP A 118 -33.95 -10.43 29.88
CA ASP A 118 -33.31 -9.84 31.09
C ASP A 118 -31.82 -10.03 31.50
N ALA A 119 -31.34 -8.96 32.17
CA ALA A 119 -30.23 -8.87 33.14
C ALA A 119 -28.76 -8.57 32.69
N ALA A 120 -28.37 -7.30 32.93
CA ALA A 120 -27.07 -6.77 33.40
C ALA A 120 -25.79 -6.81 32.52
N PRO A 121 -24.92 -5.77 32.56
CA PRO A 121 -23.78 -5.62 31.64
C PRO A 121 -22.48 -6.23 32.18
N PRO A 122 -21.75 -7.01 31.38
CA PRO A 122 -20.33 -7.24 31.64
C PRO A 122 -19.44 -6.79 30.47
N ALA A 123 -18.54 -5.87 30.80
CA ALA A 123 -17.19 -5.68 30.26
C ALA A 123 -17.00 -5.75 28.73
N MET A 124 -16.81 -4.58 28.11
CA MET A 124 -16.18 -4.48 26.79
C MET A 124 -14.76 -5.10 26.83
N PRO A 125 -14.42 -6.06 25.96
CA PRO A 125 -13.01 -6.33 25.66
C PRO A 125 -12.49 -5.17 24.81
N THR A 126 -11.50 -4.43 25.32
CA THR A 126 -10.69 -3.51 24.48
C THR A 126 -9.34 -4.17 24.19
N PRO A 127 -9.15 -4.81 23.02
CA PRO A 127 -7.82 -5.26 22.61
C PRO A 127 -7.35 -4.51 21.35
N ALA A 128 -6.98 -3.25 21.49
CA ALA A 128 -6.24 -2.53 20.43
C ALA A 128 -5.02 -1.74 20.93
N GLY A 129 -4.83 -1.63 22.27
CA GLY A 129 -3.74 -0.85 22.86
C GLY A 129 -2.45 -1.63 23.19
N SER A 130 -2.43 -2.96 23.09
CA SER A 130 -1.34 -3.79 23.64
C SER A 130 -0.23 -4.15 22.64
N PHE A 131 -0.51 -4.14 21.33
CA PHE A 131 0.47 -4.53 20.32
C PHE A 131 1.59 -3.52 20.14
N LEU A 132 1.24 -2.22 20.09
CA LEU A 132 2.23 -1.15 19.95
C LEU A 132 3.15 -1.10 21.17
N LYS A 133 2.62 -1.21 22.40
CA LYS A 133 3.45 -1.25 23.60
C LYS A 133 4.43 -2.44 23.63
N ARG A 134 4.01 -3.61 23.14
CA ARG A 134 4.87 -4.81 23.06
C ARG A 134 5.95 -4.67 22.00
N LEU A 135 5.63 -4.06 20.86
CA LEU A 135 6.58 -3.84 19.77
C LEU A 135 7.68 -2.85 20.18
N TRP A 136 7.30 -1.75 20.83
CA TRP A 136 8.26 -0.74 21.31
C TRP A 136 9.20 -1.28 22.39
N LYS A 137 8.70 -2.13 23.30
CA LYS A 137 9.53 -2.75 24.34
C LYS A 137 10.59 -3.72 23.78
N LYS A 138 10.34 -4.31 22.60
CA LYS A 138 11.25 -5.27 21.95
C LYS A 138 12.34 -4.60 21.10
N LEU A 139 12.19 -3.32 20.77
CA LEU A 139 13.17 -2.52 20.01
C LEU A 139 14.17 -1.76 20.90
N LEU A 140 13.85 -1.59 22.19
CA LEU A 140 14.66 -0.84 23.17
C LEU A 140 15.41 -1.76 24.15
N SER A 141 15.35 -3.08 23.96
CA SER A 141 15.99 -4.08 24.82
C SER A 141 17.06 -4.86 24.09
#